data_AF-G0NKE9-F1
#
_entry.id   AF-G0NKE9-F1
#
_cell.length_a   1.000
_cell.length_b   1.000
_cell.length_c   1.000
_cell.angle_alpha   90.00
_cell.angle_beta   90.00
_cell.angle_gamma   90.00
#
_symmetry.space_group_name_H-M   'P 1'
#
loop_
_entity.id
_entity.type
_entity.pdbx_description
1 polymer ?
#
loop_
_entity_poly.entity_id
_entity_poly.type
_entity_poly.pdbx_seq_one_letter_code
_entity_poly.pdbx_strand_id
1 'polypeptide(L)'
;MMNKWSSQTQESSKTLVWIARFTKPYHLDCHASDQLKTAVDALFASRRTLMNSYIFTFFLEKGNNARIFENNQADLHGAVEKLSKTLHDEISIQRPEYLKKLLTKIHDKCVYVEHRQKILLNHCKEGYDYNFWKFEEQPF
;
A
#
# COMPACT_ATOMS: atom_id res chain seq x y z
N MET A 1 11.90 -8.36 12.94
CA MET A 1 10.94 -7.61 12.09
C MET A 1 11.57 -6.39 11.43
N MET A 2 12.41 -5.60 12.10
CA MET A 2 13.14 -4.45 11.51
C MET A 2 13.91 -4.75 10.21
N ASN A 3 14.43 -5.98 10.05
CA ASN A 3 15.15 -6.39 8.83
C ASN A 3 14.23 -6.48 7.59
N LYS A 4 12.94 -6.78 7.78
CA LYS A 4 11.95 -6.83 6.70
C LYS A 4 11.57 -5.42 6.23
N TRP A 5 11.55 -4.45 7.14
CA TRP A 5 11.31 -3.03 6.86
C TRP A 5 12.50 -2.35 6.16
N SER A 6 13.72 -2.66 6.58
CA SER A 6 14.97 -2.27 5.89
C SER A 6 15.00 -2.77 4.43
N SER A 7 14.54 -3.99 4.21
CA SER A 7 14.41 -4.55 2.86
C SER A 7 13.36 -3.80 2.03
N GLN A 8 12.25 -3.37 2.65
CA GLN A 8 11.15 -2.65 1.98
C GLN A 8 11.51 -1.20 1.62
N THR A 9 12.29 -0.50 2.44
CA THR A 9 12.83 0.84 2.11
C THR A 9 13.87 0.76 1.00
N GLN A 10 14.67 -0.30 0.97
CA GLN A 10 15.61 -0.56 -0.13
C GLN A 10 14.89 -0.93 -1.44
N GLU A 11 13.75 -1.60 -1.37
CA GLU A 11 12.85 -1.94 -2.50
C GLU A 11 12.10 -0.72 -3.04
N SER A 12 11.86 0.28 -2.18
CA SER A 12 11.28 1.58 -2.53
C SER A 12 12.22 2.41 -3.42
N SER A 13 13.53 2.39 -3.13
CA SER A 13 14.53 2.99 -4.04
C SER A 13 14.68 2.21 -5.35
N LYS A 14 14.51 0.88 -5.33
CA LYS A 14 14.57 0.04 -6.54
C LYS A 14 13.38 0.26 -7.47
N THR A 15 12.19 0.53 -6.95
CA THR A 15 10.97 0.77 -7.76
C THR A 15 11.03 2.09 -8.55
N LEU A 16 11.55 3.18 -7.97
CA LEU A 16 11.77 4.44 -8.69
C LEU A 16 12.85 4.31 -9.79
N VAL A 17 13.97 3.66 -9.47
CA VAL A 17 15.03 3.35 -10.46
C VAL A 17 14.49 2.43 -11.56
N TRP A 18 13.61 1.50 -11.22
CA TRP A 18 12.98 0.59 -12.17
C TRP A 18 11.95 1.32 -13.08
N ILE A 19 11.14 2.25 -12.57
CA ILE A 19 10.25 3.09 -13.40
C ILE A 19 11.06 3.88 -14.42
N ALA A 20 12.17 4.50 -13.99
CA ALA A 20 13.07 5.25 -14.87
C ALA A 20 13.76 4.35 -15.92
N ARG A 21 14.01 3.08 -15.57
CA ARG A 21 14.59 2.08 -16.49
C ARG A 21 13.57 1.54 -17.49
N PHE A 22 12.27 1.49 -17.15
CA PHE A 22 11.19 1.03 -18.03
C PHE A 22 10.58 2.13 -18.90
N THR A 23 10.62 3.39 -18.47
CA THR A 23 10.10 4.53 -19.27
C THR A 23 10.94 4.82 -20.51
N LYS A 24 12.25 4.54 -20.49
CA LYS A 24 13.15 4.76 -21.64
C LYS A 24 12.95 3.82 -22.85
N PRO A 25 12.75 2.49 -22.71
CA PRO A 25 12.68 1.58 -23.86
C PRO A 25 11.32 1.48 -24.58
N TYR A 26 10.21 1.92 -23.97
CA TYR A 26 8.87 1.61 -24.48
C TYR A 26 8.11 2.80 -25.09
N HIS A 27 8.69 4.01 -25.15
CA HIS A 27 8.00 5.21 -25.66
C HIS A 27 6.56 5.34 -25.10
N LEU A 28 6.38 5.08 -23.79
CA LEU A 28 5.07 5.29 -23.16
C LEU A 28 4.64 6.73 -23.39
N ASP A 29 3.37 6.92 -23.73
CA ASP A 29 2.77 8.25 -23.73
C ASP A 29 2.83 8.86 -22.31
N CYS A 30 2.76 10.19 -22.23
CA CYS A 30 2.80 10.89 -20.95
C CYS A 30 1.69 10.41 -20.01
N HIS A 31 0.53 10.05 -20.57
CA HIS A 31 -0.63 9.58 -19.82
C HIS A 31 -0.36 8.27 -19.08
N ALA A 32 0.17 7.25 -19.75
CA ALA A 32 0.50 5.98 -19.14
C ALA A 32 1.64 6.12 -18.11
N SER A 33 2.61 7.01 -18.38
CA SER A 33 3.66 7.33 -17.40
C SER A 33 3.06 7.91 -16.11
N ASP A 34 2.12 8.84 -16.22
CA ASP A 34 1.51 9.49 -15.05
C ASP A 34 0.60 8.54 -14.26
N GLN A 35 -0.09 7.61 -14.94
CA GLN A 35 -0.85 6.54 -14.29
C GLN A 35 0.07 5.63 -13.43
N LEU A 36 1.23 5.25 -13.97
CA LEU A 36 2.19 4.41 -13.23
C LEU A 36 2.79 5.15 -12.03
N LYS A 37 3.12 6.44 -12.18
CA LYS A 37 3.57 7.27 -11.05
C LYS A 37 2.52 7.32 -9.95
N THR A 38 1.27 7.60 -10.31
CA THR A 38 0.15 7.65 -9.38
C THR A 38 -0.01 6.33 -8.60
N ALA A 39 0.05 5.20 -9.30
CA ALA A 39 -0.06 3.88 -8.67
C ALA A 39 1.10 3.61 -7.67
N VAL A 40 2.30 4.07 -8.01
CA VAL A 40 3.49 3.92 -7.16
C VAL A 40 3.41 4.85 -5.94
N ASP A 41 2.94 6.07 -6.12
CA ASP A 41 2.72 7.02 -5.02
C ASP A 41 1.66 6.48 -4.04
N ALA A 42 0.56 5.93 -4.55
CA ALA A 42 -0.45 5.26 -3.75
C ALA A 42 0.15 4.08 -2.97
N LEU A 43 0.97 3.23 -3.61
CA LEU A 43 1.65 2.12 -2.94
C LEU A 43 2.52 2.60 -1.77
N PHE A 44 3.29 3.67 -1.96
CA PHE A 44 4.11 4.24 -0.90
C PHE A 44 3.28 4.84 0.24
N ALA A 45 2.21 5.55 -0.09
CA ALA A 45 1.30 6.10 0.90
C ALA A 45 0.69 4.99 1.76
N SER A 46 0.21 3.91 1.14
CA SER A 46 -0.39 2.80 1.88
C SER A 46 0.63 2.03 2.72
N ARG A 47 1.88 1.88 2.27
CA ARG A 47 2.97 1.30 3.08
C ARG A 47 3.28 2.13 4.32
N ARG A 48 3.30 3.47 4.21
CA ARG A 48 3.45 4.36 5.38
C ARG A 48 2.28 4.20 6.34
N THR A 49 1.05 4.10 5.84
CA THR A 49 -0.12 3.85 6.69
C THR A 49 -0.02 2.51 7.42
N LEU A 50 0.41 1.43 6.74
CA LEU A 50 0.62 0.13 7.37
C LEU A 50 1.69 0.19 8.48
N MET A 51 2.78 0.93 8.26
CA MET A 51 3.82 1.13 9.28
C MET A 51 3.23 1.77 10.53
N ASN A 52 2.50 2.86 10.37
CA ASN A 52 1.87 3.57 11.47
C ASN A 52 0.80 2.70 12.14
N SER A 53 0.06 1.90 11.38
CA SER A 53 -0.97 1.02 11.92
C SER A 53 -0.38 -0.09 12.80
N TYR A 54 0.81 -0.61 12.48
CA TYR A 54 1.49 -1.58 13.34
C TYR A 54 1.92 -0.98 14.68
N ILE A 55 2.42 0.25 14.66
CA ILE A 55 2.75 0.98 15.89
C ILE A 55 1.48 1.21 16.71
N PHE A 56 0.38 1.60 16.06
CA PHE A 56 -0.91 1.79 16.71
C PHE A 56 -1.41 0.50 17.38
N THR A 57 -1.41 -0.63 16.67
CA THR A 57 -1.85 -1.92 17.23
C THR A 57 -0.96 -2.42 18.36
N PHE A 58 0.33 -2.06 18.37
CA PHE A 58 1.25 -2.50 19.40
C PHE A 58 0.86 -1.99 20.80
N PHE A 59 0.34 -0.76 20.87
CA PHE A 59 -0.11 -0.18 22.14
C PHE A 59 -1.59 -0.43 22.44
N LEU A 60 -2.33 -1.01 21.49
CA LEU A 60 -3.78 -1.09 21.58
C LEU A 60 -4.22 -2.26 22.47
N GLU A 61 -5.04 -1.97 23.47
CA GLU A 61 -5.67 -3.00 24.32
C GLU A 61 -6.55 -3.92 23.47
N LYS A 62 -6.49 -5.23 23.74
CA LYS A 62 -7.30 -6.20 23.01
C LYS A 62 -8.78 -5.97 23.27
N GLY A 63 -9.56 -5.90 22.19
CA GLY A 63 -11.00 -5.72 22.26
C GLY A 63 -11.66 -5.88 20.90
N ASN A 64 -12.99 -5.73 20.85
CA ASN A 64 -13.75 -5.89 19.60
C ASN A 64 -13.29 -4.90 18.52
N ASN A 65 -13.13 -3.62 18.90
CA ASN A 65 -12.68 -2.58 17.98
C ASN A 65 -11.23 -2.78 17.53
N ALA A 66 -10.37 -3.31 18.40
CA ALA A 66 -8.99 -3.68 18.06
C ALA A 66 -8.98 -4.82 17.03
N ARG A 67 -9.79 -5.86 17.22
CA ARG A 67 -9.91 -6.96 16.25
C ARG A 67 -10.45 -6.50 14.89
N ILE A 68 -11.43 -5.59 14.88
CA ILE A 68 -11.93 -4.99 13.64
C ILE A 68 -10.80 -4.21 12.94
N PHE A 69 -10.00 -3.46 13.71
CA PHE A 69 -8.85 -2.74 13.17
C PHE A 69 -7.81 -3.69 12.56
N GLU A 70 -7.44 -4.76 13.26
CA GLU A 70 -6.51 -5.79 12.78
C GLU A 70 -6.99 -6.45 11.49
N ASN A 71 -8.29 -6.77 11.38
CA ASN A 71 -8.87 -7.31 10.15
C ASN A 71 -8.76 -6.29 8.99
N ASN A 72 -9.08 -5.02 9.24
CA ASN A 72 -8.96 -3.96 8.25
C ASN A 72 -7.50 -3.75 7.82
N GLN A 73 -6.55 -3.85 8.76
CA GLN A 73 -5.12 -3.78 8.49
C GLN A 73 -4.65 -4.96 7.64
N ALA A 74 -5.06 -6.19 7.97
CA ALA A 74 -4.71 -7.40 7.22
C ALA A 74 -5.21 -7.33 5.77
N ASP A 75 -6.43 -6.83 5.57
CA ASP A 75 -7.00 -6.65 4.24
C ASP A 75 -6.29 -5.55 3.43
N LEU A 76 -5.93 -4.43 4.08
CA LEU A 76 -5.11 -3.39 3.43
C LEU A 76 -3.74 -3.95 3.04
N HIS A 77 -3.09 -4.70 3.93
CA HIS A 77 -1.81 -5.35 3.66
C HIS A 77 -1.92 -6.30 2.46
N GLY A 78 -2.95 -7.14 2.41
CA GLY A 78 -3.19 -8.03 1.28
C GLY A 78 -3.46 -7.29 -0.04
N ALA A 79 -4.12 -6.14 0.00
CA ALA A 79 -4.34 -5.29 -1.17
C ALA A 79 -3.01 -4.67 -1.68
N VAL A 80 -2.20 -4.13 -0.77
CA VAL A 80 -0.89 -3.53 -1.05
C VAL A 80 0.07 -4.56 -1.67
N GLU A 81 0.12 -5.77 -1.13
CA GLU A 81 0.95 -6.85 -1.68
C GLU A 81 0.52 -7.24 -3.11
N LYS A 82 -0.79 -7.32 -3.36
CA LYS A 82 -1.32 -7.60 -4.70
C LYS A 82 -0.98 -6.48 -5.71
N LEU A 83 -1.02 -5.21 -5.29
CA LEU A 83 -0.63 -4.08 -6.13
C LEU A 83 0.88 -4.11 -6.42
N SER A 84 1.71 -4.29 -5.38
CA SER A 84 3.17 -4.39 -5.51
C SER A 84 3.57 -5.52 -6.45
N LYS A 85 2.96 -6.69 -6.31
CA LYS A 85 3.21 -7.84 -7.19
C LYS A 85 2.84 -7.56 -8.64
N THR A 86 1.66 -6.99 -8.89
CA THR A 86 1.25 -6.62 -10.25
C THR A 86 2.19 -5.59 -10.88
N LEU A 87 2.67 -4.61 -10.12
CA LEU A 87 3.65 -3.64 -10.60
C LEU A 87 4.99 -4.32 -10.93
N HIS A 88 5.49 -5.21 -10.08
CA HIS A 88 6.78 -5.87 -10.31
C HIS A 88 6.75 -6.89 -11.46
N ASP A 89 5.78 -7.81 -11.42
CA ASP A 89 5.73 -8.97 -12.31
C ASP A 89 5.20 -8.60 -13.70
N GLU A 90 4.10 -7.84 -13.78
CA GLU A 90 3.36 -7.70 -15.04
C GLU A 90 3.98 -6.66 -15.97
N ILE A 91 4.61 -5.63 -15.42
CA ILE A 91 5.34 -4.64 -16.23
C ILE A 91 6.65 -5.24 -16.77
N SER A 92 7.28 -6.17 -16.05
CA SER A 92 8.52 -6.81 -16.51
C SER A 92 8.31 -7.75 -17.71
N ILE A 93 7.08 -8.23 -17.93
CA ILE A 93 6.77 -9.33 -18.85
C ILE A 93 6.02 -8.85 -20.11
N GLN A 94 5.37 -7.68 -20.08
CA GLN A 94 4.40 -7.34 -21.12
C GLN A 94 4.96 -6.64 -22.36
N ARG A 95 4.42 -7.07 -23.51
CA ARG A 95 4.58 -6.42 -24.81
C ARG A 95 3.70 -5.15 -24.90
N PRO A 96 4.07 -4.17 -25.75
CA PRO A 96 3.35 -2.89 -25.89
C PRO A 96 1.84 -3.05 -26.16
N GLU A 97 1.44 -4.08 -26.91
CA GLU A 97 0.06 -4.37 -27.30
C GLU A 97 -0.90 -4.69 -26.13
N TYR A 98 -0.37 -5.11 -24.96
CA TYR A 98 -1.17 -5.42 -23.78
C TYR A 98 -1.13 -4.33 -22.70
N LEU A 99 -0.32 -3.28 -22.91
CA LEU A 99 -0.06 -2.23 -21.93
C LEU A 99 -1.36 -1.57 -21.44
N LYS A 100 -2.31 -1.29 -22.34
CA LYS A 100 -3.60 -0.67 -21.98
C LYS A 100 -4.38 -1.52 -20.97
N LYS A 101 -4.43 -2.84 -21.18
CA LYS A 101 -5.13 -3.77 -20.26
C LYS A 101 -4.43 -3.86 -18.91
N LEU A 102 -3.10 -3.81 -18.91
CA LEU A 102 -2.31 -3.76 -17.68
C LEU A 102 -2.54 -2.47 -16.88
N LEU A 103 -2.55 -1.32 -17.54
CA LEU A 103 -2.79 -0.03 -16.89
C LEU A 103 -4.19 0.01 -16.25
N THR A 104 -5.22 -0.50 -16.92
CA THR A 104 -6.55 -0.65 -16.31
C THR A 104 -6.50 -1.54 -15.07
N LYS A 105 -5.84 -2.69 -15.14
CA LYS A 105 -5.71 -3.61 -14.00
C LYS A 105 -4.93 -3.00 -12.83
N ILE A 106 -3.88 -2.21 -13.11
CA ILE A 106 -3.13 -1.47 -12.09
C ILE A 106 -4.04 -0.43 -11.44
N HIS A 107 -4.81 0.31 -12.25
CA HIS A 107 -5.73 1.32 -11.77
C HIS A 107 -6.79 0.72 -10.84
N ASP A 108 -7.44 -0.38 -11.23
CA ASP A 108 -8.45 -1.05 -10.40
C ASP A 108 -7.88 -1.47 -9.02
N LYS A 109 -6.64 -1.97 -9.01
CA LYS A 109 -5.94 -2.33 -7.77
C LYS A 109 -5.59 -1.11 -6.93
N CYS A 110 -5.18 -0.02 -7.55
CA CYS A 110 -4.90 1.25 -6.88
C CYS A 110 -6.14 1.77 -6.16
N VAL A 111 -7.28 1.86 -6.88
CA VAL A 111 -8.57 2.29 -6.31
C VAL A 111 -8.98 1.40 -5.14
N TYR A 112 -8.80 0.08 -5.26
CA TYR A 112 -9.10 -0.84 -4.18
C TYR A 112 -8.22 -0.61 -2.94
N VAL A 113 -6.91 -0.43 -3.12
CA VAL A 113 -5.97 -0.14 -2.02
C VAL A 113 -6.36 1.15 -1.31
N GLU A 114 -6.64 2.23 -2.05
CA GLU A 114 -7.08 3.50 -1.49
C GLU A 114 -8.40 3.36 -0.71
N HIS A 115 -9.33 2.56 -1.22
CA HIS A 115 -10.58 2.28 -0.53
C HIS A 115 -10.35 1.55 0.79
N ARG A 116 -9.50 0.52 0.83
CA ARG A 116 -9.15 -0.19 2.08
C ARG A 116 -8.44 0.72 3.06
N GLN A 117 -7.58 1.61 2.58
CA GLN A 117 -6.89 2.61 3.41
C GLN A 117 -7.89 3.58 4.05
N LYS A 118 -8.89 4.05 3.29
CA LYS A 118 -9.96 4.91 3.82
C LYS A 118 -10.78 4.19 4.90
N ILE A 119 -11.15 2.93 4.70
CA ILE A 119 -11.88 2.15 5.72
C ILE A 119 -11.08 2.05 7.03
N LEU A 120 -9.79 1.72 6.94
CA LEU A 120 -8.91 1.64 8.11
C LEU A 120 -8.84 2.97 8.88
N LEU A 121 -8.63 4.07 8.16
CA LEU A 121 -8.50 5.40 8.74
C LEU A 121 -9.82 5.93 9.30
N ASN A 122 -10.94 5.64 8.66
CA ASN A 122 -12.27 6.00 9.16
C ASN A 122 -12.57 5.27 10.48
N HIS A 123 -12.26 3.97 10.58
CA HIS A 123 -12.42 3.22 11.84
C HIS A 123 -11.53 3.80 12.95
N CYS A 124 -10.29 4.18 12.64
CA CYS A 124 -9.43 4.94 13.57
C CYS A 124 -10.09 6.23 14.06
N LYS A 125 -10.60 7.03 13.12
CA LYS A 125 -11.25 8.31 13.42
C LYS A 125 -12.48 8.11 14.29
N GLU A 126 -13.34 7.15 13.96
CA GLU A 126 -14.52 6.81 14.76
C GLU A 126 -14.13 6.45 16.20
N GLY A 127 -13.09 5.65 16.39
CA GLY A 127 -12.66 5.31 17.75
C GLY A 127 -12.04 6.45 18.54
N TYR A 128 -11.49 7.45 17.85
CA TYR A 128 -11.08 8.70 18.48
C TYR A 128 -12.30 9.53 18.88
N ASP A 129 -13.25 9.72 17.95
CA ASP A 129 -14.46 10.53 18.15
C ASP A 129 -15.37 9.94 19.26
N TYR A 130 -15.43 8.60 19.38
CA TYR A 130 -16.20 7.90 20.42
C TYR A 130 -15.37 7.43 21.62
N ASN A 131 -14.08 7.77 21.67
CA ASN A 131 -13.15 7.46 22.75
C ASN A 131 -13.15 5.98 23.20
N PHE A 132 -13.24 5.04 22.25
CA PHE A 132 -13.24 3.61 22.54
C PHE A 132 -11.86 2.95 22.41
N TRP A 133 -10.84 3.72 22.03
CA TRP A 133 -9.46 3.24 22.03
C TRP A 133 -8.90 3.25 23.44
N LYS A 134 -8.42 2.10 23.88
CA LYS A 134 -7.71 1.94 25.13
C LYS A 134 -6.31 1.46 24.83
N PHE A 135 -5.35 1.98 25.57
CA PHE A 135 -3.94 1.69 25.35
C PHE A 135 -3.34 1.09 26.61
N GLU A 136 -2.55 0.03 26.42
CA GLU A 136 -1.79 -0.61 27.49
C GLU A 136 -0.42 0.05 27.60
N GLU A 137 -0.01 0.41 28.82
CA GLU A 137 1.39 0.74 29.09
C GLU A 137 2.22 -0.53 28.95
N GLN A 138 3.05 -0.57 27.91
CA GLN A 138 3.95 -1.70 27.71
C GLN A 138 5.18 -1.53 28.63
N PRO A 139 5.54 -2.55 29.42
CA PRO A 139 6.77 -2.51 30.19
C PRO A 139 7.94 -2.55 29.19
N PHE A 140 8.72 -1.47 29.14
CA PHE A 140 10.02 -1.49 28.48
C PHE A 140 10.98 -2.42 29.23
#